data_AF-A0A1F6BT80-F1
#
_entry.id   AF-A0A1F6BT80-F1
#
_cell.length_a   1.000
_cell.length_b   1.000
_cell.length_c   1.000
_cell.angle_alpha   90.00
_cell.angle_beta   90.00
_cell.angle_gamma   90.00
#
_symmetry.space_group_name_H-M   'P 1'
#
loop_
_entity.id
_entity.type
_entity.pdbx_description
1 polymer ?
#
loop_
_entity_poly.entity_id
_entity_poly.type
_entity_poly.pdbx_seq_one_letter_code
_entity_poly.pdbx_strand_id
1 'polypeptide(L)'
;MEIIIVTISILVITFLAWLINKLLPFKVCPICAGVSGTWFLLLVGILLGWLSLANYYLLIAVLMGGTVVGIAYQGEKRMNVAPENFLKFKTAVIVPGFVLVYFALASIGWLALVIEAAVLVAVMYLYFVQPFLKERPPVRDKEKVAELEDKMKNCC
;
A
#
# COMPACT_ATOMS: atom_id res chain seq x y z
N MET A 1 11.99 23.32 4.08
CA MET A 1 12.38 22.37 5.17
C MET A 1 11.38 21.24 5.36
N GLU A 2 10.15 21.42 4.89
CA GLU A 2 8.99 20.53 4.92
C GLU A 2 9.29 19.17 4.26
N ILE A 3 9.98 19.18 3.11
CA ILE A 3 10.37 17.95 2.40
C ILE A 3 11.22 17.05 3.29
N ILE A 4 12.17 17.61 4.04
CA ILE A 4 13.05 16.85 4.93
C ILE A 4 12.23 16.17 6.04
N ILE A 5 11.28 16.90 6.63
CA ILE A 5 10.37 16.36 7.65
C ILE A 5 9.56 15.20 7.08
N VAL A 6 9.01 15.37 5.88
CA VAL A 6 8.22 14.32 5.21
C VAL A 6 9.09 13.11 4.87
N THR A 7 10.30 13.30 4.33
CA THR A 7 11.21 12.20 4.01
C THR A 7 11.62 11.43 5.28
N ILE A 8 11.96 12.14 6.36
CA ILE A 8 12.29 11.50 7.64
C ILE A 8 11.08 10.73 8.18
N SER A 9 9.88 11.31 8.12
CA SER A 9 8.65 10.64 8.54
C SER A 9 8.43 9.33 7.78
N ILE A 10 8.58 9.34 6.45
CA ILE A 10 8.44 8.14 5.63
C ILE A 10 9.45 7.08 6.04
N LEU A 11 10.72 7.46 6.23
CA LEU A 11 11.78 6.52 6.63
C LEU A 11 11.50 5.91 8.01
N VAL A 12 11.12 6.73 8.99
CA VAL A 12 10.81 6.28 10.36
C VAL A 12 9.62 5.33 10.36
N ILE A 13 8.51 5.70 9.72
CA ILE A 13 7.30 4.85 9.67
C ILE A 13 7.58 3.57 8.88
N THR A 14 8.35 3.64 7.79
CA THR A 14 8.76 2.46 7.01
C THR A 14 9.60 1.51 7.86
N PHE A 15 10.56 2.04 8.62
CA PHE A 15 11.41 1.25 9.51
C PHE A 15 10.59 0.59 10.64
N LEU A 16 9.67 1.33 11.25
CA LEU A 16 8.74 0.80 12.25
C LEU A 16 7.85 -0.30 11.66
N ALA A 17 7.25 -0.07 10.49
CA ALA A 17 6.43 -1.08 9.81
C ALA A 17 7.24 -2.33 9.44
N TRP A 18 8.51 -2.16 9.05
CA TRP A 18 9.41 -3.29 8.80
C TRP A 18 9.69 -4.10 10.06
N LEU A 19 9.92 -3.43 11.20
CA LEU A 19 10.12 -4.10 12.49
C LEU A 19 8.86 -4.85 12.94
N ILE A 20 7.69 -4.21 12.78
CA ILE A 20 6.39 -4.80 13.10
C ILE A 20 6.10 -6.03 12.22
N ASN A 21 6.45 -6.00 10.93
CA ASN A 21 6.34 -7.15 10.03
C ASN A 21 7.24 -8.33 10.43
N LYS A 22 8.30 -8.10 11.21
CA LYS A 22 9.13 -9.19 11.75
C LYS A 22 8.41 -9.90 12.91
N LEU A 23 7.52 -9.20 13.60
CA LEU A 23 6.74 -9.68 14.74
C LEU A 23 5.37 -10.23 14.34
N LEU A 24 4.73 -9.65 13.32
CA LEU A 24 3.40 -10.04 12.86
C LEU A 24 3.47 -11.10 11.75
N PRO A 25 2.52 -12.06 11.72
CA PRO A 25 2.50 -13.13 10.72
C PRO A 25 2.09 -12.67 9.30
N PHE A 26 1.46 -11.50 9.18
CA PHE A 26 1.07 -10.90 7.92
C PHE A 26 2.12 -9.90 7.42
N LYS A 27 2.62 -10.12 6.19
CA LYS A 27 3.65 -9.26 5.56
C LYS A 27 3.01 -8.07 4.85
N VAL A 28 2.93 -6.93 5.54
CA VAL A 28 2.54 -5.63 4.96
C VAL A 28 3.70 -5.07 4.15
N CYS A 29 3.46 -4.32 3.08
CA CYS A 29 4.57 -3.61 2.41
C CYS A 29 5.02 -2.44 3.31
N PRO A 30 6.26 -2.43 3.85
CA PRO A 30 6.71 -1.39 4.77
C PRO A 30 6.66 0.01 4.15
N ILE A 31 7.01 0.12 2.86
CA ILE A 31 7.01 1.39 2.12
C ILE A 31 5.58 1.90 1.92
N CYS A 32 4.62 1.03 1.62
CA CYS A 32 3.22 1.42 1.52
C CYS A 32 2.71 1.97 2.86
N ALA A 33 3.02 1.29 3.97
CA ALA A 33 2.68 1.79 5.30
C ALA A 33 3.36 3.13 5.61
N GLY A 34 4.63 3.29 5.23
CA GLY A 34 5.37 4.54 5.38
C GLY A 34 4.76 5.72 4.65
N VAL A 35 4.48 5.55 3.35
CA VAL A 35 3.87 6.59 2.50
C VAL A 35 2.46 6.91 2.98
N SER A 36 1.62 5.90 3.22
CA SER A 36 0.23 6.09 3.63
C SER A 36 0.10 6.68 5.03
N GLY A 37 0.89 6.17 5.97
CA GLY A 37 0.94 6.69 7.34
C GLY A 37 1.44 8.12 7.40
N THR A 38 2.42 8.49 6.57
CA THR A 38 2.96 9.86 6.59
C THR A 38 1.91 10.88 6.18
N TRP A 39 1.24 10.71 5.04
CA TRP A 39 0.24 11.70 4.62
C TRP A 39 -0.96 11.74 5.56
N PHE A 40 -1.34 10.59 6.13
CA PHE A 40 -2.41 10.52 7.12
C PHE A 40 -2.05 11.31 8.39
N LEU A 41 -0.83 11.15 8.91
CA LEU A 41 -0.35 11.94 10.05
C LEU A 41 -0.26 13.44 9.74
N LEU A 42 0.15 13.81 8.53
CA LEU A 42 0.17 15.21 8.11
C LEU A 42 -1.24 15.81 8.10
N LEU A 43 -2.24 15.08 7.59
CA LEU A 43 -3.64 15.53 7.63
C LEU A 43 -4.16 15.67 9.07
N VAL A 44 -3.85 14.72 9.96
CA VAL A 44 -4.19 14.82 11.39
C VAL A 44 -3.56 16.09 11.98
N GLY A 45 -2.28 16.33 11.72
CA GLY A 45 -1.56 17.52 12.19
C GLY A 45 -2.16 18.83 11.67
N ILE A 46 -2.66 18.84 10.42
CA ILE A 46 -3.37 19.99 9.85
C ILE A 46 -4.73 20.20 10.53
N LEU A 47 -5.51 19.14 10.74
CA LEU A 47 -6.82 19.25 11.40
C LEU A 47 -6.73 19.65 12.87
N LEU A 48 -5.63 19.32 13.54
CA LEU A 48 -5.30 19.78 14.89
C LEU A 48 -4.79 21.23 14.93
N GLY A 49 -4.57 21.86 13.77
CA GLY A 49 -4.04 23.22 13.66
C GLY A 49 -2.54 23.34 13.95
N TRP A 50 -1.82 22.22 14.07
CA TRP A 50 -0.37 22.21 14.31
C TRP A 50 0.42 22.50 13.04
N LEU A 51 -0.12 22.15 11.87
CA LEU A 51 0.52 22.34 10.57
C LEU A 51 -0.33 23.24 9.65
N SER A 52 0.36 24.08 8.88
CA SER A 52 -0.29 24.90 7.84
C SER A 52 -0.56 24.07 6.59
N LEU A 53 -1.82 24.00 6.17
CA LEU A 53 -2.25 23.28 4.97
C LEU A 53 -1.52 23.77 3.71
N ALA A 54 -1.26 25.08 3.60
CA ALA A 54 -0.61 25.67 2.42
C ALA A 54 0.79 25.09 2.14
N ASN A 55 1.52 24.70 3.19
CA ASN A 55 2.90 24.22 3.06
C ASN A 55 2.98 22.71 2.73
N TYR A 56 1.97 21.94 3.13
CA TYR A 56 1.98 20.48 3.01
C TYR A 56 1.00 19.94 1.96
N TYR A 57 0.14 20.78 1.38
CA TYR A 57 -0.88 20.37 0.41
C TYR A 57 -0.29 19.54 -0.75
N LEU A 58 0.78 20.02 -1.38
CA LEU A 58 1.42 19.34 -2.51
C LEU A 58 2.05 18.01 -2.09
N LEU A 59 2.68 17.97 -0.91
CA LEU A 59 3.31 16.77 -0.36
C LEU A 59 2.26 15.70 -0.06
N ILE A 60 1.14 16.07 0.55
CA ILE A 60 0.02 15.17 0.83
C ILE A 60 -0.55 14.63 -0.49
N ALA A 61 -0.78 15.49 -1.49
CA ALA A 61 -1.29 15.06 -2.78
C ALA A 61 -0.39 14.03 -3.48
N VAL A 62 0.93 14.25 -3.47
CA VAL A 62 1.90 13.31 -4.04
C VAL A 62 1.90 11.97 -3.28
N LEU A 63 1.83 11.99 -1.96
CA LEU A 63 1.82 10.78 -1.13
C LEU A 63 0.49 9.99 -1.23
N MET A 64 -0.63 10.68 -1.34
CA MET A 64 -1.93 10.05 -1.60
C MET A 64 -1.96 9.40 -2.99
N GLY A 65 -1.44 10.09 -4.01
CA GLY A 65 -1.24 9.49 -5.34
C GLY A 65 -0.32 8.26 -5.30
N GLY A 66 0.78 8.33 -4.55
CA GLY A 66 1.67 7.20 -4.32
C GLY A 66 0.99 6.02 -3.62
N THR A 67 0.04 6.30 -2.72
CA THR A 67 -0.78 5.27 -2.07
C THR A 67 -1.70 4.58 -3.08
N VAL A 68 -2.37 5.32 -3.96
CA VAL A 68 -3.22 4.76 -5.03
C VAL A 68 -2.43 3.83 -5.94
N VAL A 69 -1.25 4.27 -6.38
CA VAL A 69 -0.37 3.44 -7.22
C VAL A 69 0.11 2.21 -6.45
N GLY A 70 0.51 2.38 -5.19
CA GLY A 70 0.91 1.27 -4.32
C GLY A 70 -0.18 0.22 -4.18
N ILE A 71 -1.44 0.63 -4.00
CA ILE A 71 -2.60 -0.27 -3.94
C ILE A 71 -2.79 -1.00 -5.27
N ALA A 72 -2.69 -0.31 -6.41
CA ALA A 72 -2.86 -0.94 -7.72
C ALA A 72 -1.82 -2.04 -7.98
N TYR A 73 -0.54 -1.78 -7.67
CA TYR A 73 0.54 -2.76 -7.85
C TYR A 73 0.47 -3.91 -6.82
N GLN A 74 0.16 -3.59 -5.56
CA GLN A 74 0.08 -4.61 -4.52
C GLN A 74 -1.15 -5.50 -4.69
N GLY A 75 -2.28 -4.91 -5.10
CA GLY A 75 -3.52 -5.65 -5.37
C GLY A 75 -3.37 -6.59 -6.55
N GLU A 76 -2.69 -6.16 -7.61
CA GLU A 76 -2.35 -7.02 -8.74
C GLU A 76 -1.55 -8.25 -8.29
N LYS A 77 -0.46 -8.04 -7.54
CA LYS A 77 0.41 -9.13 -7.04
C LYS A 77 -0.34 -10.10 -6.12
N ARG A 78 -1.31 -9.61 -5.34
CA ARG A 78 -2.04 -10.43 -4.36
C ARG A 78 -3.23 -11.16 -4.97
N MET A 79 -3.87 -10.62 -6.00
CA MET A 79 -5.05 -11.22 -6.63
C MET A 79 -4.73 -12.17 -7.79
N ASN A 80 -3.44 -12.41 -8.12
CA ASN A 80 -3.02 -13.26 -9.25
C ASN A 80 -3.76 -12.90 -10.54
N VAL A 81 -3.91 -11.61 -10.83
CA VAL A 81 -4.57 -11.14 -12.05
C VAL A 81 -3.79 -11.67 -13.26
N ALA A 82 -4.48 -12.32 -14.19
CA ALA A 82 -3.86 -12.86 -15.40
C ALA A 82 -3.09 -11.77 -16.18
N PRO A 83 -1.94 -12.09 -16.80
CA PRO A 83 -1.08 -11.12 -17.45
C PRO A 83 -1.79 -10.30 -18.54
N GLU A 84 -2.81 -10.88 -19.20
CA GLU A 84 -3.64 -10.20 -20.20
C GLU A 84 -4.54 -9.07 -19.65
N ASN A 85 -4.88 -9.12 -18.35
CA ASN A 85 -5.77 -8.16 -17.70
C ASN A 85 -5.03 -7.16 -16.79
N PHE A 86 -3.70 -7.23 -16.74
CA PHE A 86 -2.85 -6.39 -15.92
C PHE A 86 -3.10 -4.88 -16.12
N LEU A 87 -3.07 -4.43 -17.38
CA LEU A 87 -3.26 -3.01 -17.69
C LEU A 87 -4.67 -2.56 -17.37
N LYS A 88 -5.68 -3.40 -17.65
CA LYS A 88 -7.08 -3.09 -17.35
C LYS A 88 -7.30 -2.92 -15.86
N PHE A 89 -6.74 -3.82 -15.04
CA PHE A 89 -6.83 -3.74 -13.59
C PHE A 89 -6.16 -2.47 -13.05
N LYS A 90 -4.94 -2.16 -13.50
CA LYS A 90 -4.23 -0.94 -13.08
C LYS A 90 -5.00 0.31 -13.43
N THR A 91 -5.47 0.43 -14.66
CA THR A 91 -6.24 1.60 -15.09
C THR A 91 -7.55 1.71 -14.31
N ALA A 92 -8.23 0.58 -14.07
CA ALA A 92 -9.47 0.54 -13.29
C ALA A 92 -9.30 0.92 -11.82
N VAL A 93 -8.11 0.79 -11.23
CA VAL A 93 -7.82 1.23 -9.86
C VAL A 93 -7.27 2.65 -9.83
N ILE A 94 -6.31 2.95 -10.72
CA ILE A 94 -5.56 4.20 -10.71
C ILE A 94 -6.45 5.38 -11.09
N VAL A 95 -7.22 5.28 -12.18
CA VAL A 95 -8.05 6.38 -12.68
C VAL A 95 -9.07 6.84 -11.63
N PRO A 96 -9.94 5.95 -11.09
CA PRO A 96 -10.86 6.38 -10.04
C PRO A 96 -10.13 6.73 -8.74
N GLY A 97 -9.01 6.09 -8.44
CA GLY A 97 -8.21 6.40 -7.26
C GLY A 97 -7.71 7.85 -7.24
N PHE A 98 -7.19 8.35 -8.36
CA PHE A 98 -6.77 9.75 -8.46
C PHE A 98 -7.93 10.74 -8.34
N VAL A 99 -9.10 10.40 -8.93
CA VAL A 99 -10.31 11.20 -8.78
C VAL A 99 -10.74 11.27 -7.31
N LEU A 100 -10.74 10.14 -6.60
CA LEU A 100 -11.05 10.08 -5.18
C LEU A 100 -10.08 10.91 -4.34
N VAL A 101 -8.78 10.86 -4.62
CA VAL A 101 -7.77 11.69 -3.94
C VAL A 101 -8.06 13.17 -4.13
N TYR A 102 -8.40 13.61 -5.35
CA TYR A 102 -8.76 15.00 -5.60
C TYR A 102 -9.98 15.44 -4.78
N PHE A 103 -11.04 14.62 -4.79
CA PHE A 103 -12.25 14.94 -4.01
C PHE A 103 -11.99 14.96 -2.50
N ALA A 104 -11.14 14.05 -2.01
CA ALA A 104 -10.81 13.98 -0.61
C ALA A 104 -9.99 15.20 -0.15
N LEU A 105 -9.02 15.65 -0.98
CA LEU A 105 -8.28 16.89 -0.75
C LEU A 105 -9.15 18.15 -0.85
N ALA A 106 -10.18 18.14 -1.71
CA ALA A 106 -11.12 19.25 -1.82
C ALA A 106 -12.05 19.34 -0.60
N SER A 107 -12.26 18.23 0.11
CA SER A 107 -13.23 18.11 1.21
C SER A 107 -12.53 17.77 2.54
N ILE A 108 -11.39 18.42 2.81
CA ILE A 108 -10.61 18.16 4.03
C ILE A 108 -11.44 18.50 5.26
N GLY A 109 -11.67 17.49 6.10
CA GLY A 109 -12.40 17.60 7.35
C GLY A 109 -12.26 16.33 8.17
N TRP A 110 -12.69 16.38 9.43
CA TRP A 110 -12.63 15.23 10.34
C TRP A 110 -13.38 14.00 9.80
N LEU A 111 -14.53 14.20 9.17
CA LEU A 111 -15.30 13.12 8.54
C LEU A 111 -14.55 12.49 7.36
N ALA A 112 -13.95 13.29 6.49
CA ALA A 112 -13.16 12.79 5.37
C ALA A 112 -11.99 11.94 5.86
N LEU A 113 -11.29 12.39 6.91
CA LEU A 113 -10.18 11.66 7.52
C LEU A 113 -10.64 10.31 8.09
N VAL A 114 -11.80 10.25 8.76
CA VAL A 114 -12.35 8.98 9.27
C VAL A 114 -12.71 8.02 8.13
N ILE A 115 -13.30 8.53 7.05
CA ILE A 115 -13.63 7.73 5.86
C ILE A 115 -12.34 7.19 5.23
N GLU A 116 -11.32 8.02 5.05
CA GLU A 116 -10.02 7.61 4.51
C GLU A 116 -9.33 6.57 5.38
N ALA A 117 -9.36 6.75 6.70
CA ALA A 117 -8.84 5.77 7.65
C ALA A 117 -9.57 4.42 7.49
N ALA A 118 -10.90 4.46 7.41
CA ALA A 118 -11.71 3.24 7.22
C ALA A 118 -11.39 2.55 5.90
N VAL A 119 -11.23 3.31 4.80
CA VAL A 119 -10.84 2.77 3.49
C VAL A 119 -9.44 2.16 3.55
N LEU A 120 -8.45 2.85 4.14
CA LEU A 120 -7.10 2.33 4.28
C LEU A 120 -7.06 1.03 5.10
N VAL A 121 -7.81 0.98 6.21
CA VAL A 121 -7.92 -0.22 7.04
C VAL A 121 -8.61 -1.35 6.28
N ALA A 122 -9.69 -1.07 5.55
CA ALA A 122 -10.39 -2.07 4.73
C ALA A 122 -9.46 -2.63 3.64
N VAL A 123 -8.77 -1.75 2.89
CA VAL A 123 -7.78 -2.13 1.87
C VAL A 123 -6.66 -2.97 2.48
N MET A 124 -6.13 -2.54 3.64
CA MET A 124 -5.10 -3.28 4.34
C MET A 124 -5.58 -4.68 4.76
N TYR A 125 -6.80 -4.77 5.31
CA TYR A 125 -7.41 -6.02 5.72
C TYR A 125 -7.64 -6.97 4.52
N LEU A 126 -8.22 -6.47 3.44
CA LEU A 126 -8.50 -7.25 2.23
C LEU A 126 -7.22 -7.76 1.55
N TYR A 127 -6.18 -6.92 1.44
CA TYR A 127 -4.96 -7.31 0.71
C TYR A 127 -3.90 -8.03 1.55
N PHE A 128 -3.88 -7.83 2.87
CA PHE A 128 -2.83 -8.39 3.73
C PHE A 128 -3.34 -9.42 4.74
N VAL A 129 -4.59 -9.33 5.22
CA VAL A 129 -5.13 -10.23 6.25
C VAL A 129 -5.98 -11.36 5.64
N GLN A 130 -6.92 -11.05 4.74
CA GLN A 130 -7.72 -12.08 4.07
C GLN A 130 -6.91 -13.17 3.35
N PRO A 131 -5.85 -12.86 2.58
CA PRO A 131 -5.05 -13.91 1.93
C PRO A 131 -4.23 -14.75 2.92
N PHE A 132 -4.02 -14.28 4.17
CA PHE A 132 -3.40 -15.06 5.24
C PHE A 132 -4.41 -16.00 5.92
N LEU A 133 -5.65 -15.57 6.14
CA LEU A 133 -6.73 -16.44 6.64
C LEU A 133 -7.16 -17.49 5.61
N LYS A 134 -7.05 -17.13 4.33
CA LYS A 134 -7.37 -18.00 3.19
C LYS A 134 -6.12 -18.72 2.71
N GLU A 135 -5.32 -19.29 3.62
CA GLU A 135 -4.25 -20.23 3.29
C GLU A 135 -4.80 -21.31 2.35
N ARG A 136 -4.71 -21.06 1.04
CA ARG A 136 -4.35 -22.13 0.12
C ARG A 136 -2.89 -22.40 0.46
N PRO A 137 -2.53 -23.67 0.75
CA PRO A 137 -1.13 -24.00 0.93
C PRO A 137 -0.36 -23.46 -0.29
N PRO A 138 0.90 -23.07 -0.10
CA PRO A 138 1.72 -22.65 -1.22
C PRO A 138 1.82 -23.82 -2.20
N VAL A 139 1.01 -23.80 -3.26
CA VAL A 139 1.30 -24.54 -4.50
C VAL A 139 2.41 -23.78 -5.20
N ARG A 140 3.53 -23.63 -4.49
CA ARG A 140 4.81 -23.26 -5.05
C ARG A 140 5.61 -24.54 -5.04
N ASP A 141 5.34 -25.32 -6.09
CA ASP A 141 6.37 -26.00 -6.85
C ASP A 141 7.40 -26.81 -6.06
N LYS A 142 7.11 -27.41 -4.89
CA LYS A 142 8.00 -28.49 -4.41
C LYS A 142 7.98 -29.64 -5.40
N GLU A 143 6.81 -29.92 -5.96
CA GLU A 143 6.63 -30.97 -6.97
C GLU A 143 7.25 -30.56 -8.32
N LYS A 144 7.02 -29.33 -8.81
CA LYS A 144 7.66 -28.88 -10.07
C LYS A 144 9.16 -28.60 -9.93
N VAL A 145 9.65 -28.11 -8.79
CA VAL A 145 11.10 -27.96 -8.57
C VAL A 145 11.76 -29.33 -8.44
N ALA A 146 11.11 -30.30 -7.77
CA ALA A 146 11.59 -31.69 -7.75
C ALA A 146 11.55 -32.33 -9.14
N GLU A 147 10.49 -32.09 -9.93
CA GLU A 147 10.38 -32.58 -11.31
C GLU A 147 11.43 -31.94 -12.23
N LEU A 148 11.73 -30.64 -12.05
CA LEU A 148 12.80 -29.95 -12.78
C LEU A 148 14.20 -30.43 -12.34
N GLU A 149 14.41 -30.69 -11.06
CA GLU A 149 15.66 -31.24 -10.52
C GLU A 149 15.90 -32.68 -11.02
N ASP A 150 14.85 -33.49 -11.09
CA ASP A 150 14.91 -34.87 -11.59
C ASP A 150 15.13 -34.92 -13.11
N LYS A 151 14.51 -33.99 -13.87
CA LYS A 151 14.82 -33.81 -15.30
C LYS A 151 16.26 -33.35 -15.55
N MET A 152 16.83 -32.54 -14.65
CA MET A 152 18.24 -32.14 -14.74
C MET A 152 19.22 -33.26 -14.39
N LYS A 153 18.86 -34.18 -13.47
CA LYS A 153 19.67 -35.36 -13.15
C LYS A 153 19.76 -36.37 -14.29
N ASN A 154 18.75 -36.40 -15.16
CA ASN A 154 18.69 -37.26 -16.35
C ASN A 154 19.28 -36.59 -17.62
N CYS A 155 19.94 -35.43 -17.51
CA CYS A 155 20.58 -34.72 -18.62
C CYS A 155 22.11 -34.94 -18.68
N CYS A 156 22.63 -36.07 -18.20
CA CYS A 156 24.00 -36.55 -18.45
C CYS A 156 24.00 -38.07 -18.61
#